data_AF-A0A3M1AWU8-F1
#
_entry.id   AF-A0A3M1AWU8-F1
#
_cell.length_a   1.000
_cell.length_b   1.000
_cell.length_c   1.000
_cell.angle_alpha   90.00
_cell.angle_beta   90.00
_cell.angle_gamma   90.00
#
_symmetry.space_group_name_H-M   'P 1'
#
loop_
_entity.id
_entity.type
_entity.pdbx_description
1 polymer ?
#
loop_
_entity_poly.entity_id
_entity_poly.type
_entity_poly.pdbx_seq_one_letter_code
_entity_poly.pdbx_strand_id
1 'polypeptide(L)'
;QEIFEKHGEAHFRKLELQALRQLAKGRGRVIALGGGTPTQDEAWKYLRNSGITIYLKRSPEQLLYNLRDDTQRPLLKQAPPENPLLFIRQLLAAREPFYLQADLVLDCADGWTKEETFHHLLCLLEGKL
;
A
#
# COMPACT_ATOMS: atom_id res chain seq x y z
N GLN A 1 4.34 -2.97 -14.94
CA GLN A 1 5.44 -3.94 -15.10
C GLN A 1 6.47 -3.44 -16.12
N GLU A 2 6.04 -3.11 -17.34
CA GLU A 2 6.95 -2.64 -18.40
C GLU A 2 7.84 -1.45 -18.03
N ILE A 3 7.32 -0.44 -17.31
CA ILE A 3 8.12 0.73 -16.91
C ILE A 3 9.26 0.33 -15.96
N PHE A 4 8.99 -0.58 -15.02
CA PHE A 4 9.97 -1.04 -14.04
C PHE A 4 11.08 -1.86 -14.73
N GLU A 5 10.70 -2.70 -15.68
CA GLU A 5 11.63 -3.54 -16.45
C GLU A 5 12.45 -2.73 -17.47
N LYS A 6 11.85 -1.73 -18.14
CA LYS A 6 12.51 -0.91 -19.18
C LYS A 6 13.31 0.26 -18.62
N HIS A 7 12.90 0.85 -17.50
CA HIS A 7 13.47 2.10 -16.99
C HIS A 7 13.92 2.05 -15.52
N GLY A 8 13.75 0.90 -14.86
CA GLY A 8 14.17 0.68 -13.47
C GLY A 8 13.24 1.28 -12.41
N GLU A 9 13.51 0.92 -11.16
CA GLU A 9 12.66 1.32 -10.02
C GLU A 9 12.66 2.83 -9.79
N ALA A 10 13.82 3.49 -9.84
CA ALA A 10 13.92 4.93 -9.57
C ALA A 10 13.05 5.77 -10.52
N HIS A 11 13.01 5.40 -11.80
CA HIS A 11 12.16 6.05 -12.78
C HIS A 11 10.67 5.78 -12.49
N PHE A 12 10.32 4.53 -12.20
CA PHE A 12 8.96 4.16 -11.82
C PHE A 12 8.48 4.96 -10.58
N ARG A 13 9.32 5.10 -9.55
CA ARG A 13 9.01 5.86 -8.32
C ARG A 13 8.78 7.34 -8.62
N LYS A 14 9.54 7.93 -9.54
CA LYS A 14 9.33 9.32 -9.99
C LYS A 14 7.98 9.49 -10.68
N LEU A 15 7.59 8.58 -11.56
CA LEU A 15 6.28 8.62 -12.23
C LEU A 15 5.13 8.39 -11.25
N GLU A 16 5.30 7.46 -10.31
CA GLU A 16 4.32 7.19 -9.24
C GLU A 16 4.05 8.45 -8.40
N LEU A 17 5.11 9.17 -8.04
CA LEU A 17 4.99 10.43 -7.30
C LEU A 17 4.32 11.54 -8.11
N GLN A 18 4.64 11.65 -9.41
CA GLN A 18 3.97 12.60 -10.31
C GLN A 18 2.47 12.32 -10.42
N ALA A 19 2.09 11.04 -10.57
CA ALA A 19 0.69 10.63 -10.61
C ALA A 19 -0.02 10.95 -9.28
N LEU A 20 0.60 10.63 -8.14
CA LEU A 20 0.08 10.99 -6.82
C LEU A 20 -0.18 12.50 -6.71
N ARG A 21 0.79 13.33 -7.11
CA ARG A 21 0.65 14.79 -7.07
C ARG A 21 -0.54 15.30 -7.88
N GLN A 22 -0.87 14.67 -9.00
CA GLN A 22 -2.03 15.04 -9.80
C GLN A 22 -3.33 14.59 -9.15
N LEU A 23 -3.37 13.34 -8.67
CA LEU A 23 -4.56 12.77 -8.03
C LEU A 23 -4.92 13.49 -6.71
N ALA A 24 -3.90 13.87 -5.94
CA ALA A 24 -4.02 14.59 -4.66
C ALA A 24 -4.69 15.97 -4.77
N LYS A 25 -4.77 16.57 -5.97
CA LYS A 25 -5.44 17.86 -6.19
C LYS A 25 -6.96 17.73 -6.31
N GLY A 26 -7.47 16.52 -6.55
CA GLY A 26 -8.90 16.29 -6.71
C GLY A 26 -9.61 16.05 -5.39
N ARG A 27 -10.94 16.15 -5.41
CA ARG A 27 -11.82 15.85 -4.26
C ARG A 27 -12.80 14.73 -4.60
N GLY A 28 -13.48 14.19 -3.59
CA GLY A 28 -14.59 13.24 -3.74
C GLY A 28 -14.19 11.90 -4.36
N ARG A 29 -13.01 11.38 -4.01
CA ARG A 29 -12.46 10.15 -4.59
C ARG A 29 -11.76 9.30 -3.54
N VAL A 30 -11.74 8.00 -3.76
CA VAL A 30 -10.91 7.04 -3.02
C VAL A 30 -9.73 6.67 -3.91
N ILE A 31 -8.51 6.76 -3.38
CA ILE A 31 -7.28 6.44 -4.13
C ILE A 31 -6.59 5.27 -3.44
N ALA A 32 -6.51 4.13 -4.13
CA ALA A 32 -5.64 3.03 -3.71
C ALA A 32 -4.20 3.32 -4.16
N LEU A 33 -3.27 3.40 -3.20
CA LEU A 33 -1.85 3.65 -3.49
C LEU A 33 -1.11 2.35 -3.78
N GLY A 34 -0.01 2.46 -4.53
CA GLY A 34 0.95 1.37 -4.63
C GLY A 34 1.66 1.15 -3.29
N GLY A 35 1.99 -0.09 -2.94
CA GLY A 35 2.64 -0.38 -1.65
C GLY A 35 4.02 0.27 -1.48
N GLY A 36 4.65 0.78 -2.53
CA GLY A 36 5.90 1.55 -2.42
C GLY A 36 5.69 3.06 -2.48
N THR A 37 4.48 3.55 -2.75
CA THR A 37 4.22 5.00 -2.84
C THR A 37 4.53 5.71 -1.51
N PRO A 38 4.09 5.22 -0.33
CA PRO A 38 4.30 5.92 0.93
C PRO A 38 5.75 5.88 1.43
N THR A 39 6.63 5.07 0.83
CA THR A 39 8.04 4.95 1.28
C THR A 39 8.91 6.12 0.82
N GLN A 40 8.32 7.08 0.08
CA GLN A 40 8.97 8.31 -0.33
C GLN A 40 8.48 9.44 0.58
N ASP A 41 9.37 10.13 1.29
CA ASP A 41 8.98 11.26 2.16
C ASP A 41 8.24 12.36 1.40
N GLU A 42 8.57 12.55 0.13
CA GLU A 42 7.86 13.52 -0.72
C GLU A 42 6.39 13.13 -0.94
N ALA A 43 6.06 11.84 -0.98
CA ALA A 43 4.67 11.39 -1.11
C ALA A 43 3.82 11.88 0.08
N TRP A 44 4.37 11.84 1.30
CA TRP A 44 3.68 12.30 2.50
C TRP A 44 3.36 13.80 2.52
N LYS A 45 4.11 14.62 1.77
CA LYS A 45 3.77 16.04 1.59
C LYS A 45 2.45 16.22 0.83
N TYR A 46 2.16 15.32 -0.11
CA TYR A 46 0.91 15.34 -0.86
C TYR A 46 -0.21 14.64 -0.10
N LEU A 47 0.07 13.48 0.50
CA LEU A 47 -0.93 12.68 1.21
C LEU A 47 -1.59 13.45 2.36
N ARG A 48 -0.78 14.07 3.25
CA ARG A 48 -1.28 14.86 4.40
C ARG A 48 -2.20 16.02 4.02
N ASN A 49 -2.08 16.54 2.81
CA ASN A 49 -2.86 17.69 2.34
C ASN A 49 -4.03 17.29 1.43
N SER A 50 -4.19 15.99 1.14
CA SER A 50 -5.11 15.49 0.12
C SER A 50 -6.40 14.87 0.67
N GLY A 51 -6.45 14.56 1.96
CA GLY A 51 -7.60 13.95 2.62
C GLY A 51 -7.18 13.02 3.75
N ILE A 52 -8.10 12.14 4.15
CA ILE A 52 -7.85 11.13 5.19
C ILE A 52 -7.04 9.98 4.59
N THR A 53 -5.91 9.68 5.21
CA THR A 53 -5.06 8.55 4.86
C THR A 53 -5.37 7.35 5.76
N ILE A 54 -5.48 6.18 5.15
CA ILE A 54 -5.88 4.96 5.85
C ILE A 54 -4.91 3.84 5.51
N TYR A 55 -4.30 3.27 6.55
CA TYR A 55 -3.49 2.07 6.43
C TYR A 55 -4.32 0.83 6.75
N LEU A 56 -4.52 -0.03 5.75
CA LEU A 56 -5.11 -1.36 5.92
C LEU A 56 -4.00 -2.34 6.33
N LYS A 57 -3.78 -2.48 7.64
CA LYS A 57 -2.76 -3.35 8.21
C LYS A 57 -3.21 -4.81 8.12
N ARG A 58 -2.30 -5.69 7.74
CA ARG A 58 -2.50 -7.15 7.68
C ARG A 58 -1.23 -7.86 8.12
N SER A 59 -1.39 -9.06 8.64
CA SER A 59 -0.25 -9.92 8.97
C SER A 59 0.57 -10.28 7.71
N PRO A 60 1.89 -10.49 7.83
CA PRO A 60 2.72 -11.03 6.75
C PRO A 60 2.15 -12.32 6.14
N GLU A 61 1.55 -13.18 6.97
CA GLU A 61 0.94 -14.45 6.60
C GLU A 61 -0.28 -14.22 5.70
N GLN A 62 -1.18 -13.31 6.08
CA GLN A 62 -2.34 -12.95 5.27
C GLN A 62 -1.93 -12.24 3.98
N LEU A 63 -0.88 -11.41 4.01
CA LEU A 63 -0.32 -10.80 2.80
C LEU A 63 0.20 -11.88 1.84
N LEU A 64 0.99 -12.85 2.33
CA LEU A 64 1.47 -13.97 1.52
C LEU A 64 0.29 -14.76 0.92
N TYR A 65 -0.70 -15.08 1.74
CA TYR A 65 -1.92 -15.76 1.30
C TYR A 65 -2.61 -15.00 0.17
N ASN A 66 -2.83 -13.69 0.33
CA ASN A 66 -3.48 -12.85 -0.68
C ASN A 66 -2.69 -12.75 -1.99
N LEU A 67 -1.38 -12.97 -1.95
CA LEU A 67 -0.46 -12.82 -3.07
C LEU A 67 -0.18 -14.13 -3.82
N ARG A 68 -0.64 -15.27 -3.30
CA ARG A 68 -0.29 -16.62 -3.82
C ARG A 68 -0.63 -16.82 -5.30
N ASP A 69 -1.69 -16.18 -5.80
CA ASP A 69 -2.18 -16.32 -7.17
C ASP A 69 -1.76 -15.13 -8.07
N ASP A 70 -1.00 -14.16 -7.53
CA ASP A 70 -0.61 -12.94 -8.23
C ASP A 70 0.75 -13.10 -8.94
N THR A 71 0.72 -13.24 -10.26
CA THR A 71 1.92 -13.39 -11.10
C THR A 71 2.47 -12.07 -11.65
N GLN A 72 1.77 -10.95 -11.41
CA GLN A 72 2.05 -9.67 -12.05
C GLN A 72 2.91 -8.73 -11.21
N ARG A 73 3.22 -9.09 -9.96
CA ARG A 73 3.99 -8.24 -9.04
C ARG A 73 5.50 -8.39 -9.23
N PRO A 74 6.20 -7.40 -9.82
CA PRO A 74 7.62 -7.53 -10.16
C PRO A 74 8.52 -7.72 -8.93
N LEU A 75 8.15 -7.11 -7.80
CA LEU A 75 8.96 -7.16 -6.57
C LEU A 75 8.84 -8.50 -5.85
N LEU A 76 7.72 -9.24 -6.01
CA LEU A 76 7.58 -10.59 -5.48
C LEU A 76 8.32 -11.64 -6.33
N LYS A 77 8.59 -11.34 -7.62
CA LYS A 77 9.45 -12.18 -8.44
C LYS A 77 10.91 -12.22 -7.95
N GLN A 78 11.28 -11.28 -7.07
CA GLN A 78 12.59 -11.24 -6.41
C GLN A 78 12.59 -12.00 -5.07
N ALA A 79 11.43 -12.45 -4.59
CA ALA A 79 11.35 -13.21 -3.36
C ALA A 79 12.00 -14.58 -3.56
N PRO A 80 12.86 -15.05 -2.63
CA PRO A 80 13.42 -16.39 -2.68
C PRO A 80 12.29 -17.44 -2.62
N PRO A 81 12.20 -18.39 -3.57
CA PRO A 81 11.16 -19.41 -3.58
C PRO A 81 11.07 -20.23 -2.30
N GLU A 82 12.20 -20.43 -1.64
CA GLU A 82 12.34 -21.19 -0.41
C GLU A 82 11.77 -20.48 0.83
N ASN A 83 11.67 -19.15 0.82
CA ASN A 83 11.17 -18.40 1.98
C ASN A 83 10.49 -17.07 1.61
N PRO A 84 9.36 -17.10 0.89
CA PRO A 84 8.63 -15.90 0.50
C PRO A 84 8.05 -15.14 1.71
N LEU A 85 7.76 -15.83 2.82
CA LEU A 85 7.26 -15.20 4.04
C LEU A 85 8.31 -14.29 4.68
N LEU A 86 9.57 -14.72 4.76
CA LEU A 86 10.65 -13.90 5.30
C LEU A 86 10.84 -12.62 4.47
N PHE A 87 10.78 -12.74 3.14
CA PHE A 87 10.86 -11.59 2.24
C PHE A 87 9.72 -10.58 2.51
N ILE A 88 8.49 -11.05 2.63
CA ILE A 88 7.34 -10.18 2.95
C ILE A 88 7.51 -9.54 4.33
N ARG A 89 7.98 -10.28 5.33
CA ARG A 89 8.24 -9.75 6.68
C ARG A 89 9.27 -8.63 6.65
N GLN A 90 10.40 -8.82 5.96
CA GLN A 90 11.43 -7.80 5.82
C GLN A 90 10.92 -6.57 5.07
N LEU A 91 10.19 -6.80 3.97
CA LEU A 91 9.62 -5.72 3.18
C LEU A 91 8.60 -4.91 3.97
N LEU A 92 7.72 -5.58 4.72
CA LEU A 92 6.75 -4.92 5.57
C LEU A 92 7.44 -4.14 6.68
N ALA A 93 8.41 -4.74 7.38
CA ALA A 93 9.16 -4.07 8.45
C ALA A 93 9.88 -2.79 7.97
N ALA A 94 10.43 -2.80 6.74
CA ALA A 94 11.05 -1.62 6.16
C ALA A 94 10.05 -0.51 5.80
N ARG A 95 8.78 -0.85 5.54
CA ARG A 95 7.75 0.09 5.06
C ARG A 95 6.76 0.54 6.13
N GLU A 96 6.54 -0.27 7.16
CA GLU A 96 5.58 -0.01 8.22
C GLU A 96 5.82 1.33 8.93
N PRO A 97 7.06 1.80 9.19
CA PRO A 97 7.28 3.15 9.73
C PRO A 97 6.69 4.27 8.88
N PHE A 98 6.60 4.07 7.56
CA PHE A 98 5.93 5.02 6.67
C PHE A 98 4.41 4.86 6.75
N TYR A 99 3.90 3.62 6.67
CA TYR A 99 2.46 3.37 6.72
C TYR A 99 1.79 3.85 8.01
N LEU A 100 2.51 3.77 9.14
CA LEU A 100 2.05 4.25 10.45
C LEU A 100 1.94 5.79 10.53
N GLN A 101 2.38 6.53 9.52
CA GLN A 101 2.11 7.97 9.42
C GLN A 101 0.68 8.29 8.97
N ALA A 102 -0.12 7.27 8.62
CA ALA A 102 -1.51 7.44 8.22
C ALA A 102 -2.39 7.96 9.37
N ASP A 103 -3.44 8.71 9.03
CA ASP A 103 -4.39 9.27 10.00
C ASP A 103 -5.16 8.16 10.73
N LEU A 104 -5.44 7.06 10.02
CA LEU A 104 -6.17 5.92 10.53
C LEU A 104 -5.43 4.63 10.18
N VAL A 105 -5.41 3.69 11.13
CA VAL A 105 -4.92 2.32 10.92
C VAL A 105 -6.07 1.37 11.21
N LEU A 106 -6.45 0.58 10.21
CA LEU A 106 -7.37 -0.54 10.38
C LEU A 106 -6.54 -1.81 10.46
N ASP A 107 -6.50 -2.46 11.63
CA ASP A 107 -5.91 -3.78 11.79
C ASP A 107 -6.90 -4.82 11.27
N CYS A 108 -6.69 -5.28 10.03
CA CYS A 108 -7.55 -6.25 9.38
C CYS A 108 -7.19 -7.65 9.86
N ALA A 109 -8.13 -8.32 10.52
CA ALA A 109 -7.91 -9.68 10.98
C ALA A 109 -7.69 -10.66 9.81
N ASP A 110 -6.95 -11.72 10.10
CA ASP A 110 -6.72 -12.79 9.15
C ASP A 110 -8.03 -13.47 8.76
N GLY A 111 -8.18 -13.81 7.48
CA GLY A 111 -9.38 -14.41 6.92
C GLY A 111 -10.49 -13.41 6.54
N TRP A 112 -10.40 -12.12 6.90
CA TRP A 112 -11.39 -11.14 6.48
C TRP A 112 -11.53 -11.06 4.96
N THR A 113 -12.78 -11.17 4.52
CA THR A 113 -13.21 -10.91 3.15
C THR A 113 -13.08 -9.42 2.80
N LYS A 114 -13.26 -9.10 1.52
CA LYS A 114 -13.26 -7.70 1.06
C LYS A 114 -14.45 -6.94 1.67
N GLU A 115 -15.59 -7.62 1.80
CA GLU A 115 -16.84 -7.12 2.34
C GLU A 115 -16.71 -6.82 3.83
N GLU A 116 -16.13 -7.72 4.61
CA GLU A 116 -15.84 -7.49 6.03
C GLU A 116 -14.83 -6.35 6.23
N THR A 117 -13.75 -6.35 5.44
CA THR A 117 -12.77 -5.25 5.47
C THR A 117 -13.44 -3.92 5.16
N PHE A 118 -14.32 -3.88 4.16
CA PHE A 118 -15.06 -2.68 3.77
C PHE A 118 -16.05 -2.24 4.86
N HIS A 119 -16.78 -3.16 5.48
CA HIS A 119 -17.68 -2.86 6.58
C HIS A 119 -16.93 -2.23 7.76
N HIS A 120 -15.84 -2.84 8.21
CA HIS A 120 -15.01 -2.28 9.28
C HIS A 120 -14.37 -0.95 8.91
N LEU A 121 -13.99 -0.77 7.64
CA LEU A 121 -13.50 0.51 7.13
C LEU A 121 -14.56 1.61 7.21
N LEU A 122 -15.82 1.31 6.87
CA LEU A 122 -16.92 2.26 7.01
C LEU A 122 -17.14 2.64 8.47
N CYS A 123 -17.21 1.66 9.38
CA CYS A 123 -17.34 1.93 10.82
C CYS A 123 -16.17 2.78 11.37
N LEU A 124 -14.95 2.59 10.85
CA LEU A 124 -13.79 3.40 11.24
C LEU A 124 -13.89 4.85 10.72
N LEU A 125 -14.56 5.07 9.59
CA LEU A 125 -14.78 6.37 9.00
C LEU A 125 -15.98 7.12 9.60
N GLU A 126 -16.95 6.39 10.17
CA GLU A 126 -18.06 6.97 10.91
C GLU A 126 -17.54 7.83 12.07
N GLY A 127 -17.82 9.14 12.03
CA GLY A 127 -17.32 10.12 13.00
C GLY A 127 -16.02 10.86 12.59
N LYS A 128 -15.48 10.56 11.41
CA LYS A 128 -14.29 11.25 10.83
C LYS A 128 -14.62 12.07 9.57
N LEU A 129 -15.77 11.82 8.95
CA LEU A 129 -16.36 12.56 7.82
C LEU A 129 -17.51 13.44 8.32
#